data_AF-A0A9E5UIJ8-F1
#
_entry.id   AF-A0A9E5UIJ8-F1
#
_cell.length_a   1.000
_cell.length_b   1.000
_cell.length_c   1.000
_cell.angle_alpha   90.00
_cell.angle_beta   90.00
_cell.angle_gamma   90.00
#
_symmetry.space_group_name_H-M   'P 1'
#
loop_
_entity.id
_entity.type
_entity.pdbx_description
1 polymer ?
#
loop_
_entity_poly.entity_id
_entity_poly.type
_entity_poly.pdbx_seq_one_letter_code
_entity_poly.pdbx_strand_id
1 'polypeptide(L)'
;MNQVKDNTKKQFQNQMKNAGLVNIHETNRYTITVNTGETAQVHEYSANYRFSNIEVPVTKSKTITIKGDTLTVNGILAIWQHDTDVMA
;
A
#
# COMPACT_ATOMS: atom_id res chain seq x y z
N MET A 1 17.11 12.13 -11.19
CA MET A 1 15.66 12.15 -10.90
C MET A 1 15.01 10.78 -10.99
N ASN A 2 15.15 10.02 -12.09
CA ASN A 2 14.55 8.67 -12.19
C ASN A 2 14.99 7.73 -11.06
N GLN A 3 16.27 7.72 -10.73
CA GLN A 3 16.80 6.87 -9.66
C GLN A 3 16.18 7.16 -8.27
N VAL A 4 15.88 8.43 -7.95
CA VAL A 4 15.24 8.78 -6.67
C VAL A 4 13.79 8.30 -6.68
N LYS A 5 13.03 8.58 -7.76
CA LYS A 5 11.66 8.10 -7.91
C LYS A 5 11.56 6.58 -7.83
N ASP A 6 12.44 5.87 -8.54
CA ASP A 6 12.46 4.41 -8.54
C ASP A 6 12.81 3.85 -7.16
N ASN A 7 13.75 4.49 -6.45
CA ASN A 7 14.08 4.13 -5.07
C ASN A 7 12.89 4.35 -4.12
N THR A 8 12.19 5.48 -4.24
CA THR A 8 10.99 5.79 -3.45
C THR A 8 9.89 4.76 -3.69
N LYS A 9 9.60 4.42 -4.96
CA LYS A 9 8.63 3.36 -5.30
C LYS A 9 9.02 2.02 -4.69
N LYS A 10 10.30 1.64 -4.77
CA LYS A 10 10.82 0.40 -4.19
C LYS A 10 10.70 0.39 -2.66
N GLN A 11 10.97 1.51 -2.00
CA GLN A 11 10.79 1.65 -0.56
C GLN A 11 9.33 1.48 -0.17
N PHE A 12 8.40 2.11 -0.87
CA PHE A 12 6.96 1.96 -0.64
C PHE A 12 6.51 0.50 -0.79
N GLN A 13 6.92 -0.17 -1.88
CA GLN A 13 6.62 -1.59 -2.07
C GLN A 13 7.23 -2.48 -0.97
N ASN A 14 8.41 -2.14 -0.46
CA ASN A 14 9.02 -2.87 0.66
C ASN A 14 8.24 -2.64 1.97
N GLN A 15 7.75 -1.43 2.22
CA GLN A 15 6.88 -1.17 3.37
C GLN A 15 5.58 -2.00 3.29
N MET A 16 4.95 -2.06 2.11
CA MET A 16 3.79 -2.93 1.88
C MET A 16 4.11 -4.40 2.17
N LYS A 17 5.26 -4.91 1.69
CA LYS A 17 5.69 -6.29 1.98
C LYS A 17 5.92 -6.52 3.47
N ASN A 18 6.60 -5.58 4.14
CA ASN A 18 6.87 -5.67 5.58
C ASN A 18 5.59 -5.62 6.42
N ALA A 19 4.53 -4.98 5.90
CA ALA A 19 3.19 -5.00 6.48
C ALA A 19 2.40 -6.30 6.19
N GLY A 20 3.03 -7.30 5.56
CA GLY A 20 2.40 -8.57 5.24
C GLY A 20 1.57 -8.58 3.95
N LEU A 21 1.67 -7.54 3.13
CA LEU A 21 0.98 -7.48 1.85
C LEU A 21 1.73 -8.27 0.77
N VAL A 22 0.97 -9.03 -0.02
CA VAL A 22 1.47 -9.83 -1.15
C VAL A 22 0.76 -9.43 -2.45
N ASN A 23 1.23 -9.95 -3.59
CA ASN A 23 0.67 -9.65 -4.92
C ASN A 23 0.58 -8.14 -5.22
N ILE A 24 1.56 -7.36 -4.78
CA ILE A 24 1.61 -5.91 -4.96
C ILE A 24 1.82 -5.59 -6.44
N HIS A 25 0.93 -4.79 -7.02
CA HIS A 25 1.03 -4.33 -8.40
C HIS A 25 0.49 -2.90 -8.54
N GLU A 26 1.07 -2.13 -9.46
CA GLU A 26 0.62 -0.77 -9.78
C GLU A 26 -0.66 -0.86 -10.62
N THR A 27 -1.75 -0.24 -10.15
CA THR A 27 -3.06 -0.25 -10.82
C THR A 27 -3.28 0.98 -11.68
N ASN A 28 -2.70 2.12 -11.27
CA ASN A 28 -2.91 3.38 -11.95
C ASN A 28 -1.72 4.32 -11.77
N ARG A 29 -1.61 5.29 -12.68
CA ARG A 29 -0.62 6.36 -12.63
C ARG A 29 -1.18 7.63 -13.26
N TYR A 30 -1.12 8.73 -12.52
CA TYR A 30 -1.55 10.04 -12.99
C TYR A 30 -0.76 11.15 -12.31
N THR A 31 -1.03 12.40 -12.67
CA THR A 31 -0.43 13.57 -12.06
C THR A 31 -1.49 14.45 -11.42
N ILE A 32 -1.14 15.06 -10.29
CA ILE A 32 -1.99 16.06 -9.63
C ILE A 32 -1.18 17.31 -9.34
N THR A 33 -1.86 18.45 -9.23
CA THR A 33 -1.28 19.65 -8.63
C THR A 33 -1.46 19.57 -7.12
N VAL A 34 -0.37 19.67 -6.36
CA VAL A 34 -0.41 19.75 -4.89
C VAL A 34 -0.63 21.19 -4.42
N ASN A 35 -0.99 21.39 -3.16
CA ASN A 35 -1.37 22.71 -2.64
C ASN A 35 -0.27 23.78 -2.75
N THR A 36 0.99 23.37 -2.85
CA THR A 36 2.15 24.26 -3.11
C THR A 36 2.21 24.76 -4.56
N GLY A 37 1.34 24.27 -5.44
CA GLY A 37 1.32 24.57 -6.89
C GLY A 37 2.17 23.60 -7.73
N GLU A 38 2.91 22.69 -7.08
CA GLU A 38 3.79 21.74 -7.74
C GLU A 38 3.03 20.54 -8.32
N THR A 39 3.69 19.79 -9.20
CA THR A 39 3.10 18.58 -9.80
C THR A 39 3.63 17.33 -9.10
N ALA A 40 2.72 16.54 -8.54
CA ALA A 40 3.01 15.21 -8.03
C ALA A 40 2.68 14.14 -9.07
N GLN A 41 3.57 13.15 -9.18
CA GLN A 41 3.30 11.90 -9.88
C GLN A 41 2.72 10.89 -8.89
N VAL A 42 1.45 10.54 -9.08
CA VAL A 42 0.71 9.61 -8.25
C VAL A 42 0.78 8.21 -8.85
N HIS A 43 1.08 7.24 -8.01
CA HIS A 43 1.07 5.82 -8.29
C HIS A 43 0.09 5.14 -7.33
N GLU A 44 -0.90 4.44 -7.88
CA GLU A 44 -1.83 3.63 -7.11
C GLU A 44 -1.39 2.17 -7.18
N TYR A 45 -1.45 1.49 -6.05
CA TYR A 45 -1.08 0.10 -5.88
C TYR A 45 -2.25 -0.68 -5.31
N SER A 46 -2.41 -1.91 -5.77
CA SER A 46 -3.27 -2.91 -5.15
C SER A 46 -2.44 -4.08 -4.67
N ALA A 47 -2.78 -4.59 -3.49
CA ALA A 47 -2.13 -5.73 -2.87
C ALA A 47 -3.13 -6.53 -2.04
N ASN A 48 -2.69 -7.68 -1.56
CA ASN A 48 -3.51 -8.64 -0.85
C ASN A 48 -2.95 -8.84 0.57
N TYR A 49 -3.80 -8.74 1.57
CA TYR A 49 -3.52 -9.21 2.93
C TYR A 49 -4.24 -10.54 3.15
N ARG A 50 -3.50 -11.58 3.52
CA ARG A 50 -4.08 -12.90 3.83
C ARG A 50 -4.18 -13.05 5.34
N PHE A 51 -5.39 -13.32 5.81
CA PHE A 51 -5.59 -13.67 7.22
C PHE A 51 -5.95 -15.16 7.32
N SER A 52 -5.45 -15.80 8.38
CA SER A 52 -5.75 -17.19 8.68
C SER A 52 -7.13 -17.33 9.31
N ASN A 53 -7.59 -18.58 9.48
CA ASN A 53 -8.76 -18.84 10.29
C ASN A 53 -8.59 -18.22 11.69
N ILE A 54 -9.65 -17.58 12.18
CA ILE A 54 -9.71 -17.06 13.54
C ILE A 54 -10.77 -17.87 14.28
N GLU A 55 -10.35 -18.52 15.36
CA GLU A 55 -11.24 -19.29 16.21
C GLU A 55 -11.55 -18.49 17.47
N VAL A 56 -12.83 -18.22 17.71
CA VAL A 56 -13.30 -17.47 18.87
C VAL A 56 -14.15 -18.40 19.73
N PRO A 57 -13.73 -18.73 20.95
CA PRO A 57 -14.57 -19.46 21.89
C PRO A 57 -15.68 -18.53 22.38
N VAL A 58 -16.93 -18.89 22.11
CA VAL A 58 -18.12 -18.12 22.54
C VAL A 58 -18.68 -18.69 23.84
N THR A 59 -18.57 -20.00 24.02
CA THR A 59 -18.86 -20.70 25.29
C THR A 59 -17.86 -21.84 25.48
N LYS A 60 -17.93 -22.55 26.62
CA LYS A 60 -17.08 -23.73 26.89
C LYS A 60 -17.23 -24.87 25.86
N SER A 61 -18.35 -24.93 25.14
CA SER A 61 -18.65 -26.00 24.17
C SER A 61 -18.83 -25.49 22.74
N LYS A 62 -18.71 -24.18 22.51
CA LYS A 62 -18.97 -23.57 21.20
C LYS A 62 -17.82 -22.65 20.78
N THR A 63 -17.20 -23.01 19.67
CA THR A 63 -16.23 -22.18 18.95
C THR A 63 -16.86 -21.70 17.65
N ILE A 64 -16.67 -20.43 17.32
CA ILE A 64 -16.97 -19.89 16.00
C ILE A 64 -15.66 -19.75 15.25
N THR A 65 -15.60 -20.31 14.04
CA THR A 65 -14.47 -20.16 13.13
C THR A 65 -14.82 -19.12 12.07
N ILE A 66 -14.07 -18.04 12.04
CA ILE A 66 -14.02 -17.12 10.90
C ILE A 66 -13.02 -17.73 9.92
N LYS A 67 -13.48 -18.09 8.73
CA LYS A 67 -12.59 -18.64 7.70
C LYS A 67 -11.63 -17.56 7.22
N GLY A 68 -10.36 -17.93 7.12
CA GLY A 68 -9.32 -17.10 6.53
C GLY A 68 -9.66 -16.80 5.07
N ASP A 69 -9.38 -15.57 4.66
CA ASP A 69 -9.60 -15.10 3.30
C ASP A 69 -8.54 -14.04 2.94
N THR A 70 -8.68 -13.46 1.75
CA THR A 70 -7.86 -12.38 1.23
C THR A 70 -8.60 -11.06 1.28
N LEU A 71 -7.97 -10.05 1.86
CA LEU A 71 -8.44 -8.66 1.80
C LEU A 71 -7.62 -7.91 0.75
N THR A 72 -8.29 -7.21 -0.16
CA THR A 72 -7.63 -6.28 -1.07
C THR A 72 -7.33 -4.97 -0.34
N VAL A 73 -6.08 -4.54 -0.41
CA VAL A 73 -5.57 -3.30 0.18
C VAL A 73 -5.05 -2.42 -0.95
N ASN A 74 -5.56 -1.18 -1.01
CA ASN A 74 -5.10 -0.18 -1.97
C ASN A 74 -4.17 0.82 -1.27
N GLY A 75 -3.07 1.16 -1.92
CA GLY A 75 -2.10 2.14 -1.46
C GLY A 75 -1.85 3.21 -2.51
N ILE A 76 -1.64 4.45 -2.08
CA ILE A 76 -1.37 5.58 -2.96
C ILE A 76 -0.01 6.17 -2.57
N LEU A 77 0.84 6.39 -3.57
CA LEU A 77 2.14 7.05 -3.42
C LEU A 77 2.17 8.28 -4.34
N ALA A 78 2.36 9.46 -3.79
CA ALA A 78 2.45 10.70 -4.55
C ALA A 78 3.85 11.28 -4.42
N ILE A 79 4.58 11.39 -5.53
CA ILE A 79 5.98 11.87 -5.53
C ILE A 79 6.05 13.23 -6.23
N TRP A 80 6.49 14.27 -5.53
CA TRP A 80 6.72 15.60 -6.11
C TRP A 80 8.07 16.17 -5.68
N GLN A 81 8.47 17.25 -6.32
CA GLN A 81 9.70 17.98 -6.00
C GLN A 81 9.33 19.36 -5.48
N HIS A 82 9.94 19.74 -4.37
CA HIS A 82 9.89 21.09 -3.81
C HIS A 82 11.31 21.63 -3.75
N ASP A 83 11.61 22.66 -4.54
CA ASP A 83 12.96 23.18 -4.76
C ASP A 83 13.97 22.07 -5.14
N THR A 84 14.87 21.70 -4.21
CA THR A 84 15.86 20.62 -4.38
C THR A 84 15.44 19.29 -3.75
N ASP A 85 14.35 19.28 -2.99
CA ASP A 85 13.91 18.15 -2.19
C ASP A 85 12.84 17.33 -2.92
N VAL A 86 12.90 16.01 -2.75
CA VAL A 86 11.88 15.08 -3.26
C VAL A 86 11.01 14.65 -2.09
N MET A 87 9.70 14.84 -2.24
CA MET A 87 8.69 14.44 -1.27
C MET A 87 7.87 13.26 -1.79
N ALA A 88 7.42 12.41 -0.87
CA ALA A 88 6.78 11.13 -1.14
C ALA A 88 5.75 10.77 -0.06
#